data_AF-A0A9E7K1L4-F1
#
_entry.id   AF-A0A9E7K1L4-F1
#
_cell.length_a   1.000
_cell.length_b   1.000
_cell.length_c   1.000
_cell.angle_alpha   90.00
_cell.angle_beta   90.00
_cell.angle_gamma   90.00
#
_symmetry.space_group_name_H-M   'P 1'
#
loop_
_entity.id
_entity.type
_entity.pdbx_description
1 polymer ?
#
loop_
_entity_poly.entity_id
_entity_poly.type
_entity_poly.pdbx_seq_one_letter_code
_entity_poly.pdbx_strand_id
1 'polypeptide(L)'
;MWPGHHKHSSVQSSFRPWLPLPRSLPLALFLLLLLGSTAAELSTSFYASSCPGLFSTVKSVVRSAISEEKRLGASILRLFFHDCFVLGCDASVLLDDTPTFRGEKTAKPNNNSLRGFEVIDQIKNAVEKACPGVVSCADILAVASRDSVVILGGPNWDVKLGRRDSGKASFSKANKDIPANPIT
;
A
#
# COMPACT_ATOMS: atom_id res chain seq x y z
N MET A 1 31.91 -69.91 43.44
CA MET A 1 31.45 -70.96 42.50
C MET A 1 30.50 -70.33 41.50
N TRP A 2 30.92 -70.21 40.24
CA TRP A 2 30.07 -70.12 39.04
C TRP A 2 29.64 -71.58 38.66
N PRO A 3 28.79 -71.94 37.66
CA PRO A 3 28.20 -71.13 36.59
C PRO A 3 26.75 -71.44 36.11
N GLY A 4 26.30 -70.65 35.12
CA GLY A 4 25.23 -70.97 34.15
C GLY A 4 23.93 -70.15 34.30
N HIS A 5 23.26 -69.63 33.29
CA HIS A 5 23.34 -69.78 31.84
C HIS A 5 22.64 -68.58 31.15
N HIS A 6 23.20 -68.16 30.00
CA HIS A 6 22.63 -67.18 29.08
C HIS A 6 21.24 -67.57 28.57
N LYS A 7 20.32 -66.61 28.50
CA LYS A 7 19.27 -66.56 27.47
C LYS A 7 19.33 -65.22 26.75
N HIS A 8 19.80 -65.26 25.50
CA HIS A 8 19.59 -64.21 24.52
C HIS A 8 18.08 -63.98 24.35
N SER A 9 17.59 -62.83 24.78
CA SER A 9 16.26 -62.35 24.39
C SER A 9 16.45 -61.40 23.22
N SER A 10 15.98 -61.83 22.06
CA SER A 10 15.90 -61.04 20.84
C SER A 10 15.02 -59.80 21.09
N VAL A 11 15.64 -58.62 21.10
CA VAL A 11 14.91 -57.35 21.02
C VAL A 11 14.35 -57.25 19.60
N GLN A 12 13.09 -57.66 19.42
CA GLN A 12 12.36 -57.34 18.19
C GLN A 12 12.10 -55.83 18.19
N SER A 13 12.76 -55.12 17.28
CA SER A 13 12.43 -53.73 16.96
C SER A 13 10.98 -53.68 16.48
N SER A 14 10.09 -53.15 17.30
CA SER A 14 8.72 -52.83 16.91
C SER A 14 8.77 -51.68 15.92
N PHE A 15 8.90 -52.02 14.63
CA PHE A 15 8.61 -51.10 13.53
C PHE A 15 7.14 -50.68 13.67
N ARG A 16 6.90 -49.48 14.20
CA ARG A 16 5.60 -48.83 14.12
C ARG A 16 5.29 -48.66 12.63
N PRO A 17 4.22 -49.26 12.10
CA PRO A 17 3.83 -49.01 10.73
C PRO A 17 3.51 -47.53 10.61
N TRP A 18 4.06 -46.89 9.58
CA TRP A 18 3.66 -45.55 9.18
C TRP A 18 2.13 -45.54 9.04
N LEU A 19 1.47 -44.69 9.83
CA LEU A 19 0.03 -44.48 9.69
C LEU A 19 -0.26 -44.04 8.25
N PRO A 20 -1.21 -44.67 7.55
CA PRO A 20 -1.51 -44.30 6.18
C PRO A 20 -2.00 -42.86 6.17
N LEU A 21 -1.40 -42.03 5.29
CA LEU A 21 -1.85 -40.67 5.08
C LEU A 21 -3.36 -40.69 4.75
N PRO A 22 -4.17 -39.80 5.34
CA PRO A 22 -5.60 -39.78 5.09
C PRO A 22 -5.86 -39.53 3.60
N ARG A 23 -6.72 -40.36 2.99
CA ARG A 23 -7.08 -40.27 1.56
C ARG A 23 -7.67 -38.92 1.15
N SER A 24 -8.08 -38.09 2.12
CA SER A 24 -8.58 -36.73 1.94
C SER A 24 -7.49 -35.66 1.77
N LEU A 25 -6.23 -35.97 2.08
CA LEU A 25 -5.10 -35.03 1.98
C LEU A 25 -4.89 -34.42 0.58
N PRO A 26 -4.93 -35.19 -0.54
CA PRO A 26 -4.80 -34.59 -1.87
C PRO A 26 -5.99 -33.70 -2.23
N LEU A 27 -7.19 -34.02 -1.74
CA LEU A 27 -8.40 -33.22 -1.98
C LEU A 27 -8.35 -31.89 -1.21
N ALA A 28 -7.85 -31.92 0.03
CA ALA A 28 -7.65 -30.71 0.84
C ALA A 28 -6.56 -29.80 0.24
N LEU A 29 -5.46 -30.39 -0.27
CA LEU A 29 -4.40 -29.64 -0.95
C LEU A 29 -4.89 -29.04 -2.28
N PHE A 30 -5.72 -29.76 -3.02
CA PHE A 30 -6.38 -29.26 -4.23
C PHE A 30 -7.37 -28.13 -3.93
N LEU A 31 -8.15 -28.21 -2.84
CA LEU A 31 -9.00 -27.12 -2.38
C LEU A 31 -8.20 -25.88 -1.95
N LEU A 32 -7.04 -26.06 -1.30
CA LEU A 32 -6.14 -24.96 -0.95
C LEU A 32 -5.53 -24.28 -2.20
N LEU A 33 -5.29 -25.04 -3.28
CA LEU A 33 -4.82 -24.50 -4.56
C LEU A 33 -5.92 -23.76 -5.33
N LEU A 34 -7.20 -24.06 -5.09
CA LEU A 34 -8.36 -23.36 -5.66
C LEU A 34 -8.70 -22.04 -4.97
N LEU A 35 -8.15 -21.79 -3.77
CA LEU A 35 -8.10 -20.45 -3.17
C LEU A 35 -7.04 -19.62 -3.91
N GLY A 36 -7.30 -19.35 -5.19
CA GLY A 36 -6.45 -18.51 -6.03
C GLY A 36 -6.28 -17.11 -5.42
N SER A 37 -5.14 -16.49 -5.74
CA SER A 37 -4.86 -15.09 -5.41
C SER A 37 -5.97 -14.21 -5.98
N THR A 38 -6.83 -13.66 -5.13
CA THR A 38 -7.74 -12.60 -5.57
C THR A 38 -6.88 -11.36 -5.86
N ALA A 39 -6.74 -11.00 -7.13
CA ALA A 39 -6.29 -9.66 -7.45
C ALA A 39 -7.36 -8.71 -6.92
N ALA A 40 -7.05 -7.98 -5.84
CA ALA A 40 -7.95 -6.95 -5.34
C ALA A 40 -8.05 -5.85 -6.40
N GLU A 41 -9.08 -5.90 -7.23
CA GLU A 41 -9.32 -4.87 -8.24
C GLU A 41 -9.75 -3.56 -7.59
N LEU A 42 -9.19 -2.46 -8.09
CA LEU A 42 -9.61 -1.13 -7.69
C LEU A 42 -11.03 -0.84 -8.22
N SER A 43 -11.87 -0.24 -7.37
CA SER A 43 -13.27 0.08 -7.68
C SER A 43 -13.61 1.53 -7.35
N THR A 44 -14.50 2.12 -8.13
CA THR A 44 -15.01 3.49 -7.89
C THR A 44 -15.92 3.55 -6.64
N SER A 45 -16.41 2.39 -6.18
CA SER A 45 -17.30 2.27 -5.01
C SER A 45 -16.62 1.66 -3.79
N PHE A 46 -15.29 1.54 -3.76
CA PHE A 46 -14.56 0.82 -2.71
C PHE A 46 -14.89 1.31 -1.28
N TYR A 47 -15.05 2.62 -1.10
CA TYR A 47 -15.38 3.24 0.20
C TYR A 47 -16.85 3.67 0.34
N ALA A 48 -17.74 3.24 -0.57
CA ALA A 48 -19.12 3.74 -0.61
C ALA A 48 -19.90 3.47 0.69
N SER A 49 -19.64 2.34 1.35
CA SER A 49 -20.27 1.97 2.63
C SER A 49 -19.44 2.36 3.85
N SER A 50 -18.11 2.24 3.77
CA SER A 50 -17.20 2.41 4.91
C SER A 50 -16.76 3.86 5.16
N CYS A 51 -16.78 4.71 4.14
CA CYS A 51 -16.53 6.15 4.28
C CYS A 51 -17.34 6.95 3.23
N PRO A 52 -18.67 7.02 3.36
CA PRO A 52 -19.54 7.67 2.36
C PRO A 52 -19.23 9.17 2.16
N GLY A 53 -18.65 9.83 3.16
CA GLY A 53 -18.25 11.24 3.10
C GLY A 53 -16.90 11.51 2.42
N LEU A 54 -16.12 10.48 2.05
CA LEU A 54 -14.72 10.59 1.61
C LEU A 54 -14.51 11.70 0.56
N PHE A 55 -15.22 11.62 -0.57
CA PHE A 55 -15.05 12.57 -1.67
C PHE A 55 -15.39 14.00 -1.25
N SER A 56 -16.44 14.21 -0.45
CA SER A 56 -16.82 15.54 0.01
C SER A 56 -15.80 16.13 0.99
N THR A 57 -15.26 15.30 1.89
CA THR A 57 -14.24 15.70 2.86
C THR A 57 -12.95 16.12 2.17
N VAL A 58 -12.43 15.28 1.25
CA VAL A 58 -11.21 15.57 0.49
C VAL A 58 -11.38 16.84 -0.34
N LYS A 59 -12.49 16.94 -1.10
CA LYS A 59 -12.77 18.09 -1.96
C LYS A 59 -12.83 19.41 -1.18
N SER A 60 -13.38 19.40 0.03
CA SER A 60 -13.46 20.59 0.88
C SER A 60 -12.07 21.13 1.25
N VAL A 61 -11.19 20.24 1.73
CA VAL A 61 -9.82 20.62 2.13
C VAL A 61 -9.00 21.05 0.92
N VAL A 62 -9.05 20.30 -0.19
CA VAL A 62 -8.34 20.65 -1.43
C VAL A 62 -8.81 22.02 -1.96
N ARG A 63 -10.12 22.28 -1.92
CA ARG A 63 -10.67 23.59 -2.34
C ARG A 63 -10.15 24.72 -1.47
N SER A 64 -10.12 24.54 -0.14
CA SER A 64 -9.57 25.55 0.78
C SER A 64 -8.10 25.84 0.45
N ALA A 65 -7.28 24.79 0.34
CA ALA A 65 -5.86 24.91 0.04
C ALA A 65 -5.60 25.62 -1.31
N ILE A 66 -6.34 25.27 -2.37
CA ILE A 66 -6.21 25.91 -3.69
C ILE A 66 -6.69 27.36 -3.67
N SER A 67 -7.69 27.70 -2.84
CA SER A 67 -8.16 29.09 -2.70
C SER A 67 -7.13 29.99 -2.05
N GLU A 68 -6.31 29.45 -1.15
CA GLU A 68 -5.19 30.15 -0.51
C GLU A 68 -3.98 30.23 -1.44
N GLU A 69 -3.61 29.13 -2.09
CA GLU A 69 -2.54 29.12 -3.09
C GLU A 69 -2.89 28.23 -4.29
N LYS A 70 -3.22 28.86 -5.41
CA LYS A 70 -3.65 28.18 -6.65
C LYS A 70 -2.66 27.13 -7.15
N ARG A 71 -1.36 27.30 -6.88
CA ARG A 71 -0.28 26.37 -7.26
C ARG A 71 -0.36 25.02 -6.53
N LEU A 72 -1.04 24.93 -5.39
CA LEU A 72 -1.17 23.67 -4.64
C LEU A 72 -1.91 22.60 -5.44
N GLY A 73 -2.87 22.96 -6.30
CA GLY A 73 -3.56 21.97 -7.13
C GLY A 73 -2.62 21.27 -8.12
N ALA A 74 -1.71 22.03 -8.77
CA ALA A 74 -0.66 21.44 -9.60
C ALA A 74 0.37 20.64 -8.78
N SER A 75 0.65 21.09 -7.55
CA SER A 75 1.61 20.43 -6.65
C SER A 75 1.11 19.04 -6.22
N ILE A 76 -0.16 18.93 -5.84
CA ILE A 76 -0.80 17.67 -5.42
C ILE A 76 -0.87 16.68 -6.59
N LEU A 77 -1.27 17.14 -7.79
CA LEU A 77 -1.27 16.31 -8.98
C LEU A 77 0.13 15.74 -9.27
N ARG A 78 1.16 16.58 -9.15
CA ARG A 78 2.55 16.15 -9.31
C ARG A 78 2.97 15.17 -8.21
N LEU A 79 2.57 15.38 -6.96
CA LEU A 79 2.87 14.48 -5.86
C LEU A 79 2.32 13.06 -6.13
N PHE A 80 1.08 12.94 -6.62
CA PHE A 80 0.52 11.64 -7.01
C PHE A 80 1.22 11.02 -8.22
N PHE A 81 1.62 11.82 -9.21
CA PHE A 81 2.45 11.32 -10.30
C PHE A 81 3.78 10.71 -9.79
N HIS A 82 4.47 11.40 -8.87
CA HIS A 82 5.73 10.91 -8.30
C HIS A 82 5.54 9.66 -7.45
N ASP A 83 4.44 9.56 -6.68
CA ASP A 83 4.06 8.33 -5.97
C ASP A 83 3.92 7.16 -6.96
N CYS A 84 3.04 7.31 -7.95
CA CYS A 84 2.74 6.23 -8.88
C CYS A 84 3.94 5.77 -9.74
N PHE A 85 4.92 6.64 -10.00
CA PHE A 85 6.09 6.30 -10.81
C PHE A 85 7.16 5.51 -10.03
N VAL A 86 7.08 5.48 -8.70
CA VAL A 86 8.04 4.77 -7.84
C VAL A 86 7.31 3.64 -7.14
N LEU A 87 7.55 2.40 -7.55
CA LEU A 87 6.90 1.19 -6.97
C LEU A 87 5.37 1.11 -7.09
N GLY A 88 4.71 2.12 -7.67
CA GLY A 88 3.27 2.17 -7.86
C GLY A 88 2.62 3.16 -6.89
N CYS A 89 1.31 3.37 -7.02
CA CYS A 89 0.60 4.35 -6.19
C CYS A 89 0.34 3.76 -4.79
N ASP A 90 1.30 3.87 -3.88
CA ASP A 90 1.30 3.22 -2.57
C ASP A 90 1.63 4.18 -1.41
N ALA A 91 1.59 5.49 -1.65
CA ALA A 91 1.91 6.54 -0.68
C ALA A 91 3.32 6.48 -0.09
N SER A 92 4.24 5.70 -0.67
CA SER A 92 5.63 5.62 -0.22
C SER A 92 6.34 6.97 -0.27
N VAL A 93 5.96 7.85 -1.21
CA VAL A 93 6.50 9.21 -1.33
C VAL A 93 6.20 10.10 -0.11
N LEU A 94 5.18 9.75 0.69
CA LEU A 94 4.78 10.52 1.88
C LEU A 94 5.63 10.20 3.11
N LEU A 95 6.35 9.07 3.12
CA LEU A 95 7.15 8.63 4.25
C LEU A 95 8.37 9.55 4.45
N ASP A 96 8.51 10.08 5.66
CA ASP A 96 9.65 10.89 6.07
C ASP A 96 10.91 10.08 6.35
N ASP A 97 12.07 10.70 6.16
CA ASP A 97 13.35 10.14 6.59
C ASP A 97 13.35 9.98 8.13
N THR A 98 13.88 8.86 8.61
CA THR A 98 14.20 8.61 10.02
C THR A 98 15.67 8.19 10.14
N PRO A 99 16.24 8.09 11.35
CA PRO A 99 17.64 7.67 11.50
C PRO A 99 18.00 6.32 10.85
N THR A 100 17.01 5.44 10.67
CA THR A 100 17.20 4.09 10.12
C THR A 100 16.46 3.87 8.80
N PHE A 101 15.75 4.88 8.29
CA PHE A 101 14.93 4.78 7.09
C PHE A 101 15.12 6.01 6.20
N ARG A 102 15.40 5.78 4.92
CA ARG A 102 15.48 6.84 3.92
C ARG A 102 14.26 6.76 3.00
N GLY A 103 13.41 7.77 3.08
CA GLY A 103 12.27 7.99 2.23
C GLY A 103 12.65 8.51 0.84
N GLU A 104 11.64 9.02 0.13
CA GLU A 104 11.79 9.49 -1.24
C GLU A 104 11.86 11.01 -1.36
N LYS A 105 11.45 11.75 -0.32
CA LYS A 105 11.38 13.22 -0.33
C LYS A 105 12.73 13.88 -0.64
N THR A 106 13.83 13.25 -0.24
CA THR A 106 15.19 13.76 -0.48
C THR A 106 15.80 13.30 -1.80
N ALA A 107 15.11 12.52 -2.63
CA ALA A 107 15.59 12.11 -3.96
C ALA A 107 15.73 13.33 -4.89
N LYS A 108 16.66 13.30 -5.85
CA LYS A 108 16.94 14.41 -6.78
C LYS A 108 15.68 15.03 -7.42
N PRO A 109 14.71 14.27 -7.95
CA PRO A 109 13.50 14.86 -8.54
C PRO A 109 12.53 15.48 -7.51
N ASN A 110 12.66 15.11 -6.23
CA ASN A 110 11.72 15.45 -5.15
C ASN A 110 12.25 16.58 -4.25
N ASN A 111 13.55 16.57 -3.99
CA ASN A 111 14.20 17.46 -3.04
C ASN A 111 14.04 18.93 -3.45
N ASN A 112 13.52 19.76 -2.54
CA ASN A 112 13.20 21.17 -2.78
C ASN A 112 12.30 21.40 -4.02
N SER A 113 11.45 20.42 -4.36
CA SER A 113 10.72 20.36 -5.62
C SER A 113 9.27 19.89 -5.43
N LEU A 114 9.05 18.75 -4.78
CA LEU A 114 7.71 18.34 -4.34
C LEU A 114 7.24 19.19 -3.16
N ARG A 115 5.93 19.45 -3.10
CA ARG A 115 5.27 20.27 -2.07
C ARG A 115 3.79 19.92 -1.98
N GLY A 116 3.14 20.34 -0.89
CA GLY A 116 1.74 20.05 -0.61
C GLY A 116 1.53 18.86 0.33
N PHE A 117 2.59 18.37 0.98
CA PHE A 117 2.53 17.30 1.99
C PHE A 117 1.60 17.69 3.15
N GLU A 118 1.66 18.95 3.57
CA GLU A 118 0.85 19.49 4.67
C GLU A 118 -0.65 19.49 4.33
N VAL A 119 -1.00 19.67 3.04
CA VAL A 119 -2.39 19.56 2.58
C VAL A 119 -2.85 18.11 2.64
N ILE A 120 -1.98 17.15 2.29
CA ILE A 120 -2.28 15.72 2.42
C ILE A 120 -2.49 15.34 3.88
N ASP A 121 -1.68 15.86 4.81
CA ASP A 121 -1.87 15.66 6.25
C ASP A 121 -3.20 16.23 6.74
N GLN A 122 -3.58 17.44 6.30
CA GLN A 122 -4.88 18.03 6.62
C GLN A 122 -6.04 17.18 6.10
N ILE A 123 -5.94 16.69 4.86
CA ILE A 123 -6.94 15.78 4.28
C ILE A 123 -7.02 14.50 5.11
N LYS A 124 -5.88 13.87 5.41
CA LYS A 124 -5.82 12.64 6.19
C LYS A 124 -6.44 12.83 7.57
N ASN A 125 -6.11 13.91 8.27
CA ASN A 125 -6.70 14.23 9.56
C ASN A 125 -8.23 14.42 9.50
N ALA A 126 -8.72 15.13 8.47
CA ALA A 126 -10.15 15.32 8.27
C ALA A 126 -10.88 13.99 7.95
N VAL A 127 -10.25 13.15 7.14
CA VAL A 127 -10.78 11.81 6.77
C VAL A 127 -10.76 10.87 7.97
N GLU A 128 -9.68 10.81 8.74
CA GLU A 128 -9.58 9.98 9.95
C GLU A 128 -10.60 10.38 11.01
N LYS A 129 -10.92 11.68 11.12
CA LYS A 129 -12.01 12.15 11.99
C LYS A 129 -13.38 11.64 11.54
N ALA A 130 -13.59 11.45 10.23
CA ALA A 130 -14.86 11.01 9.66
C ALA A 130 -14.99 9.48 9.60
N CYS A 131 -13.90 8.77 9.28
CA CYS A 131 -13.86 7.32 9.10
C CYS A 131 -12.49 6.76 9.53
N PRO A 132 -12.28 6.54 10.84
CA PRO A 132 -10.99 6.16 11.40
C PRO A 132 -10.45 4.84 10.84
N GLY A 133 -9.20 4.84 10.38
CA GLY A 133 -8.47 3.66 9.92
C GLY A 133 -9.01 3.02 8.64
N VAL A 134 -9.87 3.72 7.87
CA VAL A 134 -10.54 3.16 6.69
C VAL A 134 -9.78 3.49 5.40
N VAL A 135 -9.43 4.75 5.20
CA VAL A 135 -8.99 5.27 3.89
C VAL A 135 -7.47 5.37 3.85
N SER A 136 -6.85 4.76 2.84
CA SER A 136 -5.39 4.81 2.65
C SER A 136 -4.91 6.20 2.22
N CYS A 137 -3.68 6.54 2.58
CA CYS A 137 -3.01 7.73 2.06
C CYS A 137 -2.84 7.68 0.53
N ALA A 138 -2.62 6.49 -0.03
CA ALA A 138 -2.51 6.27 -1.47
C ALA A 138 -3.80 6.67 -2.22
N ASP A 139 -4.97 6.34 -1.68
CA ASP A 139 -6.24 6.77 -2.26
C ASP A 139 -6.56 8.24 -1.98
N ILE A 140 -6.11 8.79 -0.84
CA ILE A 140 -6.18 10.23 -0.60
C ILE A 140 -5.42 11.00 -1.68
N LEU A 141 -4.20 10.59 -2.04
CA LEU A 141 -3.43 11.21 -3.13
C LEU A 141 -4.19 11.14 -4.47
N ALA A 142 -4.79 10.00 -4.78
CA ALA A 142 -5.55 9.81 -6.02
C ALA A 142 -6.78 10.72 -6.08
N VAL A 143 -7.57 10.79 -5.01
CA VAL A 143 -8.77 11.64 -4.94
C VAL A 143 -8.39 13.12 -4.94
N ALA A 144 -7.39 13.52 -4.15
CA ALA A 144 -6.94 14.89 -4.05
C ALA A 144 -6.38 15.42 -5.38
N SER A 145 -5.72 14.56 -6.16
CA SER A 145 -5.23 14.90 -7.49
C SER A 145 -6.35 15.14 -8.49
N ARG A 146 -7.37 14.26 -8.48
CA ARG A 146 -8.57 14.46 -9.31
C ARG A 146 -9.28 15.75 -8.93
N ASP A 147 -9.54 15.96 -7.65
CA ASP A 147 -10.22 17.17 -7.17
C ASP A 147 -9.43 18.44 -7.52
N SER A 148 -8.11 18.40 -7.42
CA SER A 148 -7.22 19.50 -7.83
C SER A 148 -7.39 19.87 -9.30
N VAL A 149 -7.43 18.88 -10.20
CA VAL A 149 -7.63 19.12 -11.63
C VAL A 149 -9.01 19.71 -11.90
N VAL A 150 -10.07 19.14 -11.30
CA VAL A 150 -11.45 19.63 -11.48
C VAL A 150 -11.59 21.06 -10.96
N ILE A 151 -11.05 21.37 -9.78
CA ILE A 151 -11.14 22.71 -9.18
C ILE A 151 -10.42 23.75 -10.06
N LEU A 152 -9.34 23.37 -10.72
CA LEU A 152 -8.60 24.24 -11.64
C LEU A 152 -9.18 24.30 -13.06
N GLY A 153 -10.37 23.74 -13.29
CA GLY A 153 -11.10 23.81 -14.56
C GLY A 153 -10.78 22.69 -15.54
N GLY A 154 -10.09 21.64 -15.10
CA GLY A 154 -9.86 20.43 -15.89
C GLY A 154 -11.05 19.46 -15.88
N PRO A 155 -10.92 18.31 -16.56
CA PRO A 155 -11.98 17.31 -16.64
C PRO A 155 -12.22 16.62 -15.30
N ASN A 156 -13.42 16.05 -15.15
CA ASN A 156 -13.73 15.10 -14.08
C ASN A 156 -13.59 13.66 -14.60
N TRP A 157 -13.20 12.75 -13.72
CA TRP A 157 -13.21 11.31 -14.00
C TRP A 157 -13.46 10.53 -12.72
N ASP A 158 -13.85 9.27 -12.89
CA ASP A 158 -14.07 8.34 -11.79
C ASP A 158 -12.73 7.77 -11.32
N VAL A 159 -12.35 8.12 -10.09
CA VAL A 159 -11.14 7.60 -9.45
C VAL A 159 -11.44 6.18 -8.96
N LYS A 160 -10.69 5.19 -9.45
CA LYS A 160 -10.71 3.84 -8.87
C LYS A 160 -9.93 3.84 -7.55
N LEU A 161 -10.48 3.21 -6.52
CA LEU A 161 -10.00 3.20 -5.14
C LEU A 161 -9.81 1.77 -4.65
N GLY A 162 -9.15 1.60 -3.50
CA GLY A 162 -8.73 0.33 -2.92
C GLY A 162 -7.22 0.16 -2.84
N ARG A 163 -6.43 1.23 -3.03
CA ARG A 163 -4.97 1.18 -2.84
C ARG A 163 -4.65 1.04 -1.36
N ARG A 164 -3.47 0.50 -1.05
CA ARG A 164 -2.97 0.36 0.31
C ARG A 164 -1.64 1.07 0.45
N ASP A 165 -1.38 1.55 1.66
CA ASP A 165 -0.16 2.28 1.97
C ASP A 165 1.02 1.32 2.13
N SER A 166 2.18 1.73 1.61
CA SER A 166 3.43 1.00 1.75
C SER A 166 4.07 1.25 3.11
N GLY A 167 4.68 0.20 3.66
CA GLY A 167 5.57 0.32 4.82
C GLY A 167 7.03 0.59 4.44
N LYS A 168 7.31 0.85 3.15
CA LYS A 168 8.65 1.05 2.61
C LYS A 168 8.62 2.17 1.56
N ALA A 169 9.77 2.79 1.35
CA ALA A 169 10.00 3.72 0.24
C ALA A 169 11.32 3.37 -0.45
N SER A 170 11.53 3.90 -1.66
CA SER A 170 12.72 3.61 -2.44
C SER A 170 13.38 4.86 -3.00
N PHE A 171 14.28 5.44 -2.21
CA PHE A 171 15.15 6.55 -2.63
C PHE A 171 15.86 6.28 -3.98
N SER A 172 16.39 5.07 -4.18
CA SER A 172 17.13 4.73 -5.40
C SER A 172 16.21 4.67 -6.63
N LYS A 173 15.01 4.10 -6.50
CA LYS A 173 14.02 4.08 -7.59
C LYS A 173 13.45 5.46 -7.85
N ALA A 174 13.21 6.28 -6.83
CA ALA A 174 12.82 7.67 -7.03
C ALA A 174 13.83 8.46 -7.89
N ASN A 175 15.13 8.22 -7.72
CA ASN A 175 16.15 8.85 -8.57
C ASN A 175 16.26 8.26 -9.99
N LYS A 176 15.81 7.02 -10.19
CA LYS A 176 15.98 6.29 -11.45
C LYS A 176 14.75 6.35 -12.34
N ASP A 177 13.58 6.15 -11.75
CA ASP A 177 12.34 5.85 -12.46
C ASP A 177 11.53 7.11 -12.77
N ILE A 178 11.71 8.18 -11.98
CA ILE A 178 11.08 9.49 -12.25
C ILE A 178 11.86 10.18 -13.37
N PRO A 179 11.22 10.53 -14.50
CA PRO A 179 11.88 11.20 -15.61
C PRO A 179 12.55 12.50 -15.19
N ALA A 180 13.83 12.66 -15.54
CA ALA A 180 14.56 13.90 -15.34
C ALA A 180 14.23 14.92 -16.44
N ASN A 181 14.35 16.21 -16.12
CA ASN A 181 14.40 17.24 -17.15
C ASN A 181 15.73 17.09 -17.91
N PRO A 182 15.74 16.85 -19.24
CA PRO A 182 16.98 16.66 -20.00
C PRO A 182 17.92 17.88 -19.99
N ILE A 183 17.45 19.03 -19.51
CA ILE A 183 18.14 20.34 -19.60
C ILE A 183 18.83 20.72 -18.27
N THR A 184 18.76 19.89 -17.22
CA THR A 184 19.41 20.11 -15.91
C THR A 184 20.35 18.97 -15.52
#